data_AF-A0A970A461-F1
#
_entry.id   AF-A0A970A461-F1
#
_cell.length_a   1.000
_cell.length_b   1.000
_cell.length_c   1.000
_cell.angle_alpha   90.00
_cell.angle_beta   90.00
_cell.angle_gamma   90.00
#
_symmetry.space_group_name_H-M   'P 1'
#
loop_
_entity.id
_entity.type
_entity.pdbx_description
1 polymer ?
#
loop_
_entity_poly.entity_id
_entity_poly.type
_entity_poly.pdbx_seq_one_letter_code
_entity_poly.pdbx_strand_id
1 'polypeptide(L)'
;MAGSSAKKFRTSMFGFKKADVNVYLERIIREFDQRLKEREEENSELKSELNELREKYDQLSREAESLMKEKEKIAGVLLQAQEKAETMMREAQDKALKEKMRLDQLLESEKEKIVDIKLELKKLRGNIIEILSRYENQIEEVLINIEEREKHYIQDEDEEEHNDESGYEYEYEYVNEEEDRAG
;
A
#
# COMPACT_ATOMS: atom_id res chain seq x y z
N MET A 1 -94.90 -10.31 13.97
CA MET A 1 -95.36 -11.58 13.36
C MET A 1 -95.92 -12.46 14.45
N ALA A 2 -97.21 -12.75 14.37
CA ALA A 2 -97.92 -13.67 15.24
C ALA A 2 -97.44 -15.11 14.97
N GLY A 3 -97.24 -15.90 16.03
CA GLY A 3 -96.77 -17.28 15.89
C GLY A 3 -96.94 -18.12 17.14
N SER A 4 -98.08 -18.81 17.23
CA SER A 4 -98.24 -20.12 17.87
C SER A 4 -98.17 -20.20 19.41
N SER A 5 -99.24 -19.75 20.08
CA SER A 5 -99.77 -20.44 21.27
C SER A 5 -100.52 -21.71 20.83
N ALA A 6 -99.84 -22.62 20.13
CA ALA A 6 -100.38 -23.95 19.85
C ALA A 6 -100.55 -24.66 21.19
N LYS A 7 -101.76 -25.15 21.50
CA LYS A 7 -102.05 -25.90 22.73
C LYS A 7 -101.11 -27.11 22.80
N LYS A 8 -99.98 -26.99 23.52
CA LYS A 8 -98.96 -28.03 23.66
C LYS A 8 -99.46 -29.26 24.43
N PHE A 9 -100.62 -29.14 25.07
CA PHE A 9 -101.23 -30.15 25.93
C PHE A 9 -102.74 -30.22 25.71
N ARG A 10 -103.31 -31.42 25.63
CA ARG A 10 -104.77 -31.62 25.66
C ARG A 10 -105.28 -31.37 27.08
N THR A 11 -106.43 -30.72 27.23
CA THR A 11 -107.06 -30.44 28.54
C THR A 11 -107.96 -31.62 28.96
N SER A 12 -107.84 -32.03 30.22
CA SER A 12 -108.71 -32.98 30.93
C SER A 12 -109.68 -32.22 31.84
N MET A 13 -110.70 -32.89 32.40
CA MET A 13 -111.69 -32.32 33.34
C MET A 13 -111.04 -31.57 34.53
N PHE A 14 -109.79 -31.91 34.86
CA PHE A 14 -108.94 -31.15 35.78
C PHE A 14 -107.50 -31.07 35.22
N GLY A 15 -107.17 -29.98 34.51
CA GLY A 15 -105.80 -29.68 34.08
C GLY A 15 -105.34 -30.30 32.75
N PHE A 16 -104.02 -30.44 32.55
CA PHE A 16 -103.43 -30.97 31.32
C PHE A 16 -103.28 -32.49 31.34
N LYS A 17 -103.39 -33.13 30.17
CA LYS A 17 -103.21 -34.58 30.03
C LYS A 17 -101.76 -34.96 30.37
N LYS A 18 -101.58 -35.75 31.43
CA LYS A 18 -100.28 -36.22 31.94
C LYS A 18 -99.35 -36.78 30.85
N ALA A 19 -99.91 -37.51 29.88
CA ALA A 19 -99.14 -38.06 28.76
C ALA A 19 -98.49 -36.97 27.88
N ASP A 20 -99.22 -35.91 27.56
CA ASP A 20 -98.69 -34.82 26.73
C ASP A 20 -97.64 -34.00 27.51
N VAL A 21 -97.84 -33.83 28.82
CA VAL A 21 -96.87 -33.19 29.73
C VAL A 21 -95.58 -34.00 29.82
N ASN A 22 -95.67 -35.32 30.00
CA ASN A 22 -94.49 -36.18 30.04
C ASN A 22 -93.70 -36.16 28.73
N VAL A 23 -94.36 -36.24 27.57
CA VAL A 23 -93.69 -36.16 26.26
C VAL A 23 -92.98 -34.81 26.07
N TYR A 24 -93.58 -33.72 26.54
CA TYR A 24 -92.94 -32.41 26.51
C TYR A 24 -91.74 -32.32 27.45
N LEU A 25 -91.87 -32.81 28.69
CA LEU A 25 -90.76 -32.84 29.65
C LEU A 25 -89.59 -33.68 29.11
N GLU A 26 -89.86 -34.86 28.56
CA GLU A 26 -88.83 -35.70 27.93
C GLU A 26 -88.15 -35.00 26.75
N ARG A 27 -88.90 -34.28 25.90
CA ARG A 27 -88.33 -33.51 24.79
C ARG A 27 -87.43 -32.39 25.28
N ILE A 28 -87.88 -31.66 26.29
CA ILE A 28 -87.13 -30.52 26.86
C ILE A 28 -85.86 -31.01 27.55
N ILE A 29 -85.93 -32.12 28.31
CA ILE A 29 -84.75 -32.74 28.93
C ILE A 29 -83.73 -33.13 27.85
N ARG A 30 -84.17 -33.81 26.77
CA ARG A 30 -83.29 -34.17 25.66
C ARG A 30 -82.67 -32.96 24.96
N GLU A 31 -83.44 -31.89 24.75
CA GLU A 31 -82.93 -30.65 24.15
C GLU A 31 -81.90 -29.96 25.06
N PHE A 32 -82.12 -29.94 26.37
CA PHE A 32 -81.17 -29.42 27.34
C PHE A 32 -79.90 -30.27 27.41
N ASP A 33 -80.02 -31.59 27.46
CA ASP A 33 -78.87 -32.51 27.47
C ASP A 33 -78.04 -32.36 26.20
N GLN A 34 -78.70 -32.22 25.04
CA GLN A 34 -78.02 -31.98 23.77
C GLN A 34 -77.27 -30.63 23.78
N ARG A 35 -77.93 -29.55 24.20
CA ARG A 35 -77.27 -28.22 24.30
C ARG A 35 -76.13 -28.22 25.30
N LEU A 36 -76.27 -28.93 26.42
CA LEU A 36 -75.22 -29.04 27.41
C LEU A 36 -74.00 -29.73 26.80
N LYS A 37 -74.22 -30.84 26.07
CA LYS A 37 -73.16 -31.56 25.36
C LYS A 37 -72.47 -30.71 24.29
N GLU A 38 -73.25 -30.00 23.46
CA GLU A 38 -72.70 -29.09 22.44
C GLU A 38 -71.84 -27.99 23.07
N ARG A 39 -72.28 -27.42 24.20
CA ARG A 39 -71.50 -26.41 24.93
C ARG A 39 -70.27 -26.97 25.61
N GLU A 40 -70.32 -28.21 26.11
CA GLU A 40 -69.15 -28.88 26.67
C GLU A 40 -68.10 -29.18 25.60
N GLU A 41 -68.53 -29.62 24.40
CA GLU A 41 -67.66 -29.83 23.24
C GLU A 41 -67.00 -28.52 22.80
N GLU A 42 -67.77 -27.46 22.60
CA GLU A 42 -67.25 -26.12 22.26
C GLU A 42 -66.29 -25.59 23.34
N ASN A 43 -66.60 -25.79 24.63
CA ASN A 43 -65.70 -25.39 25.72
C ASN A 43 -64.38 -26.17 25.69
N SER A 44 -64.43 -27.45 25.34
CA SER A 44 -63.24 -28.30 25.18
C SER A 44 -62.38 -27.85 24.01
N GLU A 45 -62.99 -27.55 22.86
CA GLU A 45 -62.31 -27.05 21.67
C GLU A 45 -61.62 -25.71 21.96
N LEU A 46 -62.37 -24.75 22.53
CA LEU A 46 -61.82 -23.43 22.88
C LEU A 46 -60.66 -23.53 23.88
N LYS A 47 -60.72 -24.47 24.83
CA LYS A 47 -59.59 -24.72 25.75
C LYS A 47 -58.37 -25.26 25.03
N SER A 48 -58.57 -26.14 24.04
CA SER A 48 -57.48 -26.68 23.22
C SER A 48 -56.81 -25.56 22.42
N GLU A 49 -57.60 -24.77 21.70
CA GLU A 49 -57.11 -23.63 20.91
C GLU A 49 -56.36 -22.60 21.78
N LEU A 50 -56.89 -22.32 22.97
CA LEU A 50 -56.27 -21.39 23.91
C LEU A 50 -54.91 -21.91 24.38
N ASN A 51 -54.80 -23.21 24.67
CA ASN A 51 -53.52 -23.82 25.05
C ASN A 51 -52.52 -23.77 23.90
N GLU A 52 -52.93 -24.14 22.69
CA GLU A 52 -52.05 -24.04 21.51
C GLU A 52 -51.57 -22.62 21.25
N LEU A 53 -52.46 -21.63 21.41
CA LEU A 53 -52.12 -20.23 21.21
C LEU A 53 -51.13 -19.74 22.26
N ARG A 54 -51.27 -20.19 23.51
CA ARG A 54 -50.31 -19.91 24.58
C ARG A 54 -48.95 -20.51 24.28
N GLU A 55 -48.89 -21.76 23.83
CA GLU A 55 -47.63 -22.42 23.46
C GLU A 55 -46.92 -21.67 22.32
N LYS A 56 -47.67 -21.28 21.28
CA LYS A 56 -47.15 -20.48 20.17
C LYS A 56 -46.66 -19.11 20.62
N TYR A 57 -47.40 -18.46 21.52
CA TYR A 57 -47.00 -17.17 22.08
C TYR A 57 -45.68 -17.29 22.87
N ASP A 58 -45.58 -18.29 23.75
CA ASP A 58 -44.38 -18.51 24.55
C ASP A 58 -43.17 -18.84 23.67
N GLN A 59 -43.37 -19.64 22.61
CA GLN A 59 -42.33 -19.93 21.64
C GLN A 59 -41.85 -18.66 20.92
N LEU A 60 -42.78 -17.88 20.35
CA LEU A 60 -42.44 -16.64 19.64
C LEU A 60 -41.76 -15.62 20.56
N SER A 61 -42.19 -15.53 21.82
CA SER A 61 -41.56 -14.65 22.82
C SER A 61 -40.11 -15.04 23.06
N ARG A 62 -39.82 -16.35 23.22
CA ARG A 62 -38.45 -16.84 23.40
C ARG A 62 -37.58 -16.61 22.17
N GLU A 63 -38.13 -16.83 20.97
CA GLU A 63 -37.43 -16.58 19.71
C GLU A 63 -37.10 -15.08 19.56
N ALA A 64 -38.04 -14.19 19.88
CA ALA A 64 -37.83 -12.75 19.85
C ALA A 64 -36.72 -12.31 20.82
N GLU A 65 -36.72 -12.82 22.05
CA GLU A 65 -35.66 -12.56 23.03
C GLU A 65 -34.29 -13.06 22.55
N SER A 66 -34.23 -14.24 21.94
CA SER A 66 -33.00 -14.79 21.37
C SER A 66 -32.46 -13.91 20.25
N LEU A 67 -33.33 -13.50 19.32
CA LEU A 67 -32.98 -12.61 18.22
C LEU A 67 -32.49 -11.24 18.70
N MET A 68 -33.10 -10.69 19.75
CA MET A 68 -32.63 -9.44 20.35
C MET A 68 -31.22 -9.58 20.93
N LYS A 69 -30.94 -10.65 21.67
CA LYS A 69 -29.59 -10.93 22.21
C LYS A 69 -28.55 -11.12 21.11
N GLU A 70 -28.90 -11.83 20.05
CA GLU A 70 -28.01 -12.01 18.89
C GLU A 70 -27.73 -10.67 18.20
N LYS A 71 -28.76 -9.84 17.99
CA LYS A 71 -28.61 -8.51 17.41
C LYS A 71 -27.68 -7.63 18.24
N GLU A 72 -27.84 -7.62 19.57
CA GLU A 72 -26.96 -6.89 20.48
C GLU A 72 -25.51 -7.37 20.38
N LYS A 73 -25.30 -8.70 20.35
CA LYS A 73 -23.97 -9.29 20.21
C LYS A 73 -23.32 -8.89 18.88
N ILE A 74 -24.07 -8.97 17.78
CA ILE A 74 -23.59 -8.58 16.44
C ILE A 74 -23.23 -7.09 16.43
N ALA A 75 -24.09 -6.23 16.98
CA ALA A 75 -23.81 -4.80 17.08
C ALA A 75 -22.54 -4.51 17.88
N GLY A 76 -22.34 -5.21 19.01
CA GLY A 76 -21.11 -5.11 19.80
C GLY A 76 -19.86 -5.50 19.02
N VAL A 77 -19.91 -6.60 18.28
CA VAL A 77 -18.79 -7.05 17.43
C VAL A 77 -18.50 -6.05 16.30
N LEU A 78 -19.53 -5.50 15.68
CA LEU A 78 -19.38 -4.50 14.62
C LEU A 78 -18.71 -3.22 15.12
N LEU A 79 -19.10 -2.74 16.30
CA LEU A 79 -18.46 -1.58 16.94
C LEU A 79 -16.98 -1.84 17.21
N GLN A 80 -16.65 -2.99 17.81
CA GLN A 80 -15.25 -3.37 18.07
C GLN A 80 -14.43 -3.51 16.77
N ALA A 81 -15.03 -4.07 15.72
CA ALA A 81 -14.38 -4.19 14.43
C ALA A 81 -14.10 -2.81 13.82
N GLN A 82 -15.04 -1.87 13.93
CA GLN A 82 -14.88 -0.50 13.46
C GLN A 82 -13.76 0.22 14.24
N GLU A 83 -13.79 0.19 15.57
CA GLU A 83 -12.75 0.82 16.40
C GLU A 83 -11.34 0.27 16.09
N LYS A 84 -11.24 -1.06 15.89
CA LYS A 84 -9.98 -1.69 15.51
C LYS A 84 -9.54 -1.27 14.11
N ALA A 85 -10.45 -1.19 13.15
CA ALA A 85 -10.16 -0.74 11.80
C ALA A 85 -9.67 0.72 11.79
N GLU A 86 -10.33 1.62 12.53
CA GLU A 86 -9.92 3.02 12.67
C GLU A 86 -8.54 3.14 13.31
N THR A 87 -8.25 2.33 14.33
CA THR A 87 -6.94 2.29 14.98
C THR A 87 -5.86 1.82 14.01
N MET A 88 -6.11 0.74 13.25
CA MET A 88 -5.16 0.25 12.24
C MET A 88 -4.92 1.29 11.14
N MET A 89 -5.95 1.99 10.69
CA MET A 89 -5.79 3.07 9.69
C MET A 89 -4.95 4.22 10.22
N ARG A 90 -5.20 4.65 11.46
CA ARG A 90 -4.42 5.72 12.10
C ARG A 90 -2.95 5.32 12.26
N GLU A 91 -2.69 4.11 12.74
CA GLU A 91 -1.32 3.59 12.88
C GLU A 91 -0.61 3.48 11.52
N ALA A 92 -1.31 3.04 10.47
CA ALA A 92 -0.74 2.95 9.13
C ALA A 92 -0.38 4.34 8.58
N GLN A 93 -1.25 5.34 8.78
CA GLN A 93 -0.98 6.73 8.41
C GLN A 93 0.23 7.28 9.15
N ASP A 94 0.31 7.09 10.47
CA ASP A 94 1.44 7.55 11.28
C ASP A 94 2.76 6.88 10.86
N LYS A 95 2.74 5.57 10.60
CA LYS A 95 3.92 4.83 10.11
C LYS A 95 4.36 5.34 8.74
N ALA A 96 3.42 5.54 7.82
CA ALA A 96 3.72 6.06 6.49
C ALA A 96 4.31 7.47 6.55
N LEU A 97 3.77 8.35 7.41
CA LEU A 97 4.26 9.71 7.58
C LEU A 97 5.68 9.72 8.18
N LYS A 98 5.93 8.90 9.20
CA LYS A 98 7.27 8.75 9.80
C LYS A 98 8.29 8.23 8.80
N GLU A 99 7.93 7.20 8.02
CA GLU A 99 8.84 6.66 7.02
C GLU A 99 9.11 7.65 5.89
N LYS A 100 8.08 8.39 5.44
CA LYS A 100 8.27 9.49 4.49
C LYS A 100 9.27 10.52 5.02
N MET A 101 9.09 11.00 6.25
CA MET A 101 10.03 11.95 6.86
C MET A 101 11.45 11.40 6.95
N ARG A 102 11.60 10.11 7.30
CA ARG A 102 12.90 9.42 7.35
C ARG A 102 13.56 9.38 5.97
N LEU A 103 12.80 9.04 4.93
CA LEU A 103 13.28 9.00 3.55
C LEU A 103 13.65 10.38 3.03
N ASP A 104 12.86 11.41 3.34
CA ASP A 104 13.15 12.79 2.95
C ASP A 104 14.46 13.29 3.59
N GLN A 105 14.69 12.98 4.86
CA GLN A 105 15.95 13.30 5.55
C GLN A 105 17.15 12.57 4.93
N LEU A 106 17.00 11.27 4.65
CA LEU A 106 18.04 10.48 4.01
C LEU A 106 18.37 11.05 2.62
N LEU A 107 17.34 11.35 1.83
CA LEU A 107 17.48 11.92 0.49
C LEU A 107 18.26 13.23 0.53
N GLU A 108 17.95 14.11 1.47
CA GLU A 108 18.64 15.40 1.59
C GLU A 108 20.12 15.22 1.98
N SER A 109 20.41 14.31 2.92
CA SER A 109 21.79 13.98 3.29
C SER A 109 22.61 13.40 2.13
N GLU A 110 21.99 12.56 1.29
CA GLU A 110 22.66 12.00 0.11
C GLU A 110 22.89 13.08 -0.96
N LYS A 111 21.96 14.03 -1.13
CA LYS A 111 22.19 15.18 -2.02
C LYS A 111 23.36 16.04 -1.55
N GLU A 112 23.47 16.31 -0.26
CA GLU A 112 24.59 17.07 0.31
C GLU A 112 25.94 16.39 0.01
N LYS A 113 26.03 15.07 0.26
CA LYS A 113 27.22 14.28 -0.09
C LYS A 113 27.56 14.35 -1.58
N ILE A 114 26.56 14.31 -2.46
CA ILE A 114 26.79 14.43 -3.91
C ILE A 114 27.38 15.80 -4.26
N VAL A 115 26.89 16.87 -3.61
CA VAL A 115 27.42 18.23 -3.82
C VAL A 115 28.87 18.30 -3.36
N ASP A 116 29.20 17.76 -2.19
CA ASP A 116 30.56 17.73 -1.66
C ASP A 116 31.53 16.97 -2.58
N ILE A 117 31.17 15.76 -2.98
CA ILE A 117 31.97 14.95 -3.93
C ILE A 117 32.18 15.71 -5.24
N LYS A 118 31.15 16.39 -5.74
CA LYS A 118 31.25 17.18 -6.97
C LYS A 118 32.23 18.35 -6.82
N LEU A 119 32.25 19.01 -5.67
CA LEU A 119 33.21 20.07 -5.36
C LEU A 119 34.64 19.53 -5.25
N GLU A 120 34.83 18.38 -4.60
CA GLU A 120 36.12 17.69 -4.51
C GLU A 120 36.65 17.28 -5.88
N LEU A 121 35.80 16.70 -6.74
CA LEU A 121 36.18 16.36 -8.11
C LEU A 121 36.58 17.59 -8.93
N LYS A 122 35.90 18.73 -8.73
CA LYS A 122 36.26 19.98 -9.40
C LYS A 122 37.63 20.49 -8.93
N LYS A 123 37.93 20.42 -7.63
CA LYS A 123 39.24 20.77 -7.07
C LYS A 123 40.33 19.85 -7.61
N LEU A 124 40.10 18.53 -7.59
CA LEU A 124 41.04 17.54 -8.12
C LEU A 124 41.35 17.79 -9.59
N ARG A 125 40.33 18.05 -10.41
CA ARG A 125 40.51 18.44 -11.81
C ARG A 125 41.37 19.69 -11.96
N GLY A 126 41.13 20.72 -11.14
CA GLY A 126 41.94 21.94 -11.13
C GLY A 126 43.41 21.65 -10.82
N ASN A 127 43.67 20.85 -9.78
CA ASN A 127 45.02 20.45 -9.39
C ASN A 127 45.74 19.67 -10.51
N ILE A 128 45.03 18.78 -11.21
CA ILE A 128 45.59 18.04 -12.36
C ILE A 128 45.99 19.00 -13.48
N ILE A 129 45.13 19.96 -13.82
CA ILE A 129 45.43 20.97 -14.85
C ILE A 129 46.67 21.78 -14.44
N GLU A 130 46.76 22.22 -13.19
CA GLU A 130 47.90 22.97 -12.69
C GLU A 130 49.21 22.15 -12.78
N ILE A 131 49.17 20.87 -12.41
CA ILE A 131 50.32 19.97 -12.50
C ILE A 131 50.74 19.78 -13.98
N LEU A 132 49.78 19.56 -14.87
CA LEU A 132 50.07 19.40 -16.31
C LEU A 132 50.70 20.66 -16.89
N SER A 133 50.16 21.85 -16.59
CA SER A 133 50.74 23.12 -17.06
C SER A 133 52.15 23.36 -16.49
N ARG A 134 52.43 22.95 -15.24
CA ARG A 134 53.79 23.03 -14.70
C ARG A 134 54.76 22.13 -15.46
N TYR A 135 54.37 20.89 -15.76
CA TYR A 135 55.21 19.97 -16.54
C TYR A 135 55.40 20.46 -17.98
N GLU A 136 54.36 21.02 -18.60
CA GLU A 136 54.44 21.63 -19.93
C GLU A 136 55.47 22.77 -19.96
N ASN A 137 55.39 23.71 -19.03
CA ASN A 137 56.36 24.81 -18.91
C ASN A 137 57.79 24.32 -18.65
N GLN A 138 57.95 23.28 -17.80
CA GLN A 138 59.28 22.70 -17.54
C GLN A 138 59.87 22.05 -18.79
N ILE A 139 59.05 21.38 -19.60
CA ILE A 139 59.49 20.81 -20.88
C ILE A 139 59.89 21.92 -21.85
N GLU A 140 59.08 22.98 -21.95
CA GLU A 140 59.38 24.14 -22.80
C GLU A 140 60.70 24.83 -22.40
N GLU A 141 60.94 25.01 -21.10
CA GLU A 141 62.20 25.53 -20.58
C GLU A 141 63.40 24.64 -20.93
N VAL A 142 63.26 23.32 -20.81
CA VAL A 142 64.31 22.37 -21.22
C VAL A 142 64.57 22.45 -22.72
N LEU A 143 63.53 22.57 -23.55
CA LEU A 143 63.68 22.72 -25.01
C LEU A 143 64.43 24.01 -25.36
N ILE A 144 64.09 25.14 -24.76
CA ILE A 144 64.80 26.42 -24.96
C ILE A 144 66.28 26.27 -24.57
N ASN A 145 66.57 25.68 -23.42
CA ASN A 145 67.95 25.45 -22.98
C ASN A 145 68.75 24.54 -23.93
N ILE A 146 68.10 23.55 -24.55
CA ILE A 146 68.72 22.69 -25.57
C ILE A 146 69.00 23.50 -26.84
N GLU A 147 68.03 24.26 -27.35
CA GLU A 147 68.19 25.11 -28.53
C GLU A 147 69.29 26.17 -28.33
N GLU A 148 69.37 26.78 -27.14
CA GLU A 148 70.41 27.74 -26.79
C GLU A 148 71.80 27.08 -26.76
N ARG A 149 71.90 25.86 -26.22
CA ARG A 149 73.16 25.09 -26.26
C ARG A 149 73.55 24.70 -27.67
N GLU A 150 72.62 24.24 -28.50
CA GLU A 150 72.90 23.90 -29.90
C GLU A 150 73.44 25.12 -30.67
N LYS A 151 72.91 26.31 -30.44
CA LYS A 151 73.44 27.56 -31.03
C LYS A 151 74.87 27.88 -30.60
N HIS A 152 75.25 27.57 -29.36
CA HIS A 152 76.63 27.75 -28.91
C HIS A 152 77.60 26.79 -29.61
N TYR A 153 77.21 25.53 -29.83
CA TYR A 153 78.05 24.57 -30.56
C TYR A 153 78.21 24.92 -32.05
N ILE A 154 77.19 25.53 -32.67
CA ILE A 154 77.26 25.97 -34.07
C ILE A 154 78.14 27.24 -34.22
N GLN A 155 78.15 28.14 -33.22
CA GLN A 155 79.05 29.31 -33.24
C GLN A 155 80.52 28.94 -33.03
N ASP A 156 80.81 27.91 -32.22
CA ASP A 156 82.19 27.45 -32.01
C ASP A 156 82.77 26.73 -33.26
N GLU A 157 81.95 26.08 -34.09
CA GLU A 157 82.39 25.51 -35.38
C GLU A 157 82.68 26.59 -36.44
N ASP A 158 81.92 27.69 -36.47
CA ASP A 158 82.15 28.81 -37.40
C ASP A 158 83.37 29.68 -37.02
N GLU A 159 83.79 29.71 -35.74
CA GLU A 159 85.02 30.41 -35.30
C GLU A 159 86.30 29.58 -35.52
N GLU A 160 86.23 28.25 -35.58
CA GLU A 160 87.38 27.39 -35.90
C GLU A 160 87.68 27.28 -37.41
N GLU A 161 86.69 27.47 -38.30
CA GLU A 161 86.93 27.43 -39.77
C GLU A 161 87.61 28.69 -40.34
N HIS A 162 87.70 29.79 -39.58
CA HIS A 162 88.25 31.05 -40.07
C HIS A 162 89.72 31.34 -39.67
N ASN A 163 90.46 30.34 -39.15
CA ASN A 163 91.81 30.55 -38.62
C ASN A 163 92.91 29.66 -39.24
N ASP A 164 92.71 29.13 -40.44
CA ASP A 164 93.74 28.35 -41.16
C ASP A 164 93.91 28.80 -42.63
N GLU A 165 94.12 30.10 -42.83
CA GLU A 165 94.68 30.61 -44.08
C GLU A 165 95.75 31.69 -43.79
N SER A 166 96.97 31.25 -43.49
CA SER A 166 98.15 32.12 -43.44
C SER A 166 99.39 31.33 -43.85
N GLY A 167 99.81 31.57 -45.10
CA GLY A 167 100.93 30.90 -45.73
C GLY A 167 102.28 31.09 -45.04
N TYR A 168 103.13 30.08 -45.20
CA TYR A 168 104.56 30.18 -44.95
C TYR A 168 105.30 29.80 -46.23
N GLU A 169 105.77 30.84 -46.91
CA GLU A 169 106.74 30.80 -47.97
C GLU A 169 108.13 30.54 -47.33
N TYR A 170 108.77 29.42 -47.68
CA TYR A 170 110.18 29.21 -47.39
C TYR A 170 110.92 28.65 -48.62
N GLU A 171 111.80 29.52 -49.10
CA GLU A 171 112.78 29.42 -50.17
C GLU A 171 113.92 28.46 -49.78
N TYR A 172 114.30 27.50 -50.64
CA TYR A 172 115.59 26.81 -50.55
C TYR A 172 116.17 26.44 -51.93
N GLU A 173 117.50 26.51 -51.95
CA GLU A 173 118.45 26.64 -53.05
C GLU A 173 118.60 25.43 -53.98
N TYR A 174 119.06 25.74 -55.19
CA TYR A 174 119.55 24.83 -56.23
C TYR A 174 120.67 23.89 -55.77
N VAL A 175 120.58 22.63 -56.20
CA VAL A 175 121.75 21.79 -56.52
C VAL A 175 121.51 21.14 -57.89
N ASN A 176 122.43 21.42 -58.82
CA ASN A 176 122.54 20.80 -60.13
C ASN A 176 123.06 19.37 -60.02
N GLU A 177 122.56 18.48 -60.87
CA GLU A 177 123.28 17.42 -61.61
C GLU A 177 122.23 16.83 -62.58
N GLU A 178 122.28 17.16 -63.87
CA GLU A 178 122.92 16.33 -64.92
C GLU A 178 122.53 14.85 -64.72
N GLU A 179 121.79 14.19 -65.63
CA GLU A 179 122.12 13.99 -67.03
C GLU A 179 120.95 13.23 -67.68
N ASP A 180 120.67 13.55 -68.95
CA ASP A 180 120.51 12.62 -70.08
C ASP A 180 119.72 11.30 -69.86
N ARG A 181 118.81 10.84 -70.71
CA ARG A 181 118.54 11.03 -72.15
C ARG A 181 117.25 10.24 -72.42
N ALA A 182 116.29 10.82 -73.13
CA ALA A 182 116.11 10.65 -74.57
C ALA A 182 115.75 9.23 -75.02
N GLY A 183 114.59 9.14 -75.68
CA GLY A 183 114.10 7.96 -76.39
C GLY A 183 112.61 8.07 -76.67
#